data_AF-W2TGW1-F1
#
_entry.id   AF-W2TGW1-F1
#
_cell.length_a   1.000
_cell.length_b   1.000
_cell.length_c   1.000
_cell.angle_alpha   90.00
_cell.angle_beta   90.00
_cell.angle_gamma   90.00
#
_symmetry.space_group_name_H-M   'P 1'
#
loop_
_entity.id
_entity.type
_entity.pdbx_description
1 polymer ?
#
loop_
_entity_poly.entity_id
_entity_poly.type
_entity_poly.pdbx_seq_one_letter_code
_entity_poly.pdbx_strand_id
1 'polypeptide(L)'
;MVNGSGVLGWGVGGIEAEAVMLGQPISMVIPEVIGCELVGCLADTVTTTDLVLTITESLRVFGVVGKFVEFFGEGVASLSIADRATIANMCPEYGATVGFFPVDWRTVQFGCDSYGYAVIAYQHEIPKRCVFCYLLQSGRDESYCNRVENYLKANRMFVEYGDSQCKPTFTKILTFDLRLIVPSLSGPRRPQDRIDLSSLHKDFSSNLTTKFPFKGFGLRAEHLQKGTSIIKNGSIGNLTHGSVVIAAITSCTNTSNPSVMLAAGLVAKKVGVLILLNSVAILPIEIV
;
A
#
# COMPACT_ATOMS: atom_id res chain seq x y z
N MET A 1 2.09 6.58 -7.59
CA MET A 1 1.24 5.39 -7.82
C MET A 1 1.67 4.60 -9.06
N VAL A 2 1.70 5.21 -10.25
CA VAL A 2 2.05 4.51 -11.52
C VAL A 2 3.45 3.86 -11.49
N ASN A 3 4.36 4.36 -10.67
CA ASN A 3 5.68 3.76 -10.44
C ASN A 3 5.63 2.30 -9.92
N GLY A 4 4.51 1.86 -9.34
CA GLY A 4 4.32 0.46 -8.94
C GLY A 4 4.23 -0.52 -10.11
N SER A 5 3.98 -0.03 -11.32
CA SER A 5 3.99 -0.82 -12.57
C SER A 5 5.22 -0.53 -13.45
N GLY A 6 6.28 0.06 -12.89
CA GLY A 6 7.52 0.35 -13.61
C GLY A 6 7.47 1.53 -14.59
N VAL A 7 6.44 2.39 -14.50
CA VAL A 7 6.38 3.65 -15.24
C VAL A 7 6.88 4.77 -14.35
N LEU A 8 7.99 5.40 -14.71
CA LEU A 8 8.57 6.49 -13.93
C LEU A 8 7.74 7.77 -14.09
N GLY A 9 7.15 8.26 -13.01
CA GLY A 9 6.38 9.51 -13.01
C GLY A 9 6.03 10.01 -11.60
N TRP A 10 5.87 11.33 -11.45
CA TRP A 10 5.57 11.99 -10.18
C TRP A 10 4.67 13.21 -10.38
N GLY A 11 4.19 13.79 -9.28
CA GLY A 11 3.38 15.00 -9.30
C GLY A 11 4.23 16.25 -9.51
N VAL A 12 3.77 17.16 -10.37
CA VAL A 12 4.41 18.46 -10.65
C VAL A 12 3.39 19.58 -10.52
N GLY A 13 3.86 20.84 -10.48
CA GLY A 13 2.97 21.99 -10.54
C GLY A 13 2.29 22.12 -11.92
N GLY A 14 1.14 22.81 -11.97
CA GLY A 14 0.41 22.99 -13.24
C GLY A 14 1.23 23.65 -14.34
N ILE A 15 2.06 24.64 -13.98
CA ILE A 15 2.95 25.34 -14.92
C ILE A 15 4.01 24.40 -15.52
N GLU A 16 4.59 23.52 -14.70
CA GLU A 16 5.56 22.52 -15.17
C GLU A 16 4.91 21.52 -16.11
N ALA A 17 3.68 21.08 -15.80
CA ALA A 17 2.92 20.21 -16.69
C ALA A 17 2.65 20.88 -18.05
N GLU A 18 2.19 22.14 -18.06
CA GLU A 18 1.97 22.91 -19.30
C GLU A 18 3.26 23.10 -20.10
N ALA A 19 4.38 23.38 -19.44
CA ALA A 19 5.67 23.50 -20.11
C ALA A 19 6.06 22.19 -20.83
N VAL A 20 5.88 21.04 -20.17
CA VAL A 20 6.12 19.71 -20.78
C VAL A 20 5.19 19.47 -21.97
N MET A 21 3.92 19.87 -21.88
CA MET A 21 2.97 19.77 -23.01
C MET A 21 3.42 20.62 -24.21
N LEU A 22 4.13 21.72 -23.97
CA LEU A 22 4.74 22.57 -25.00
C LEU A 22 6.13 22.08 -25.46
N GLY A 23 6.56 20.89 -25.02
CA GLY A 23 7.81 20.26 -25.41
C GLY A 23 9.04 20.69 -24.59
N GLN A 24 8.85 21.41 -23.49
CA GLN A 24 9.96 21.74 -22.59
C GLN A 24 10.37 20.51 -21.75
N PRO A 25 11.67 20.18 -21.67
CA PRO A 25 12.16 19.18 -20.74
C PRO A 25 11.96 19.60 -19.27
N ILE A 26 11.75 18.63 -18.39
CA ILE A 26 11.79 18.87 -16.94
C ILE A 26 13.23 19.17 -16.52
N SER A 27 13.42 20.26 -15.77
CA SER A 27 14.69 20.56 -15.12
C SER A 27 14.71 19.94 -13.73
N MET A 28 15.68 19.07 -13.45
CA MET A 28 15.86 18.48 -12.13
C MET A 28 17.34 18.22 -11.83
N VAL A 29 17.70 18.29 -10.56
CA VAL A 29 19.00 17.79 -10.08
C VAL A 29 18.99 16.27 -10.17
N ILE A 30 20.10 15.67 -10.59
CA ILE A 30 20.24 14.20 -10.57
C ILE A 30 20.10 13.73 -9.11
N PRO A 31 19.06 12.94 -8.80
CA PRO A 31 18.75 12.60 -7.41
C PRO A 31 19.66 11.47 -6.92
N GLU A 32 19.91 11.45 -5.62
CA GLU A 32 20.36 10.23 -4.94
C GLU A 32 19.26 9.16 -5.05
N VAL A 33 19.65 7.88 -5.08
CA VAL A 33 18.71 6.76 -5.13
C VAL A 33 18.89 5.90 -3.88
N ILE A 34 17.85 5.83 -3.06
CA ILE A 34 17.78 5.00 -1.86
C ILE A 34 17.18 3.66 -2.25
N GLY A 35 17.95 2.58 -2.10
CA GLY A 35 17.49 1.22 -2.33
C GLY A 35 16.72 0.70 -1.12
N CYS A 36 15.48 0.27 -1.33
CA CYS A 36 14.66 -0.40 -0.32
C CYS A 36 14.61 -1.90 -0.64
N GLU A 37 15.42 -2.69 0.06
CA GLU A 37 15.46 -4.14 -0.07
C GLU A 37 14.32 -4.78 0.71
N LEU A 38 13.42 -5.48 0.03
CA LEU A 38 12.37 -6.27 0.67
C LEU A 38 12.81 -7.73 0.70
N VAL A 39 12.77 -8.35 1.88
CA VAL A 39 13.13 -9.77 2.09
C VAL A 39 12.00 -10.52 2.78
N GLY A 40 11.92 -11.84 2.56
CA GLY A 40 10.82 -12.66 3.09
C GLY A 40 9.46 -12.35 2.43
N CYS A 41 8.38 -12.74 3.12
CA CYS A 41 7.01 -12.56 2.66
C CYS A 41 6.12 -12.03 3.79
N LEU A 42 5.02 -11.33 3.43
CA LEU A 42 4.02 -10.89 4.39
C LEU A 42 3.25 -12.10 4.95
N ALA A 43 2.92 -12.05 6.24
CA ALA A 43 2.04 -13.04 6.85
C ALA A 43 0.59 -12.89 6.38
N ASP A 44 -0.20 -13.98 6.42
CA ASP A 44 -1.59 -14.00 5.93
C ASP A 44 -2.53 -13.01 6.64
N THR A 45 -2.20 -12.61 7.87
CA THR A 45 -2.96 -11.64 8.66
C THR A 45 -2.57 -10.19 8.38
N VAL A 46 -1.59 -9.97 7.51
CA VAL A 46 -0.99 -8.67 7.22
C VAL A 46 -1.36 -8.23 5.81
N THR A 47 -1.64 -6.95 5.66
CA THR A 47 -2.01 -6.35 4.38
C THR A 47 -0.88 -5.46 3.86
N THR A 48 -0.98 -5.11 2.58
CA THR A 48 -0.06 -4.13 1.99
C THR A 48 -0.17 -2.76 2.66
N THR A 49 -1.34 -2.42 3.21
CA THR A 49 -1.54 -1.20 3.99
C THR A 49 -0.58 -1.18 5.19
N ASP A 50 -0.40 -2.30 5.90
CA ASP A 50 0.53 -2.39 7.03
C ASP A 50 1.99 -2.22 6.61
N LEU A 51 2.35 -2.82 5.46
CA LEU A 51 3.68 -2.68 4.88
C LEU A 51 3.97 -1.23 4.51
N VAL A 52 3.06 -0.56 3.79
CA VAL A 52 3.31 0.82 3.35
C VAL A 52 3.37 1.79 4.53
N LEU A 53 2.60 1.57 5.60
CA LEU A 53 2.71 2.40 6.81
C LEU A 53 4.09 2.22 7.48
N THR A 54 4.61 0.99 7.53
CA THR A 54 5.93 0.69 8.09
C THR A 54 7.05 1.32 7.26
N ILE A 55 6.95 1.23 5.93
CA ILE A 55 7.87 1.89 4.99
C ILE A 55 7.79 3.41 5.17
N THR A 56 6.58 3.97 5.29
CA THR A 56 6.35 5.40 5.42
C THR A 56 7.00 5.98 6.67
N GLU A 57 6.79 5.35 7.81
CA GLU A 57 7.43 5.72 9.09
C GLU A 57 8.96 5.68 8.95
N SER A 58 9.50 4.55 8.46
CA SER A 58 10.95 4.34 8.38
C SER A 58 11.65 5.31 7.44
N LEU A 59 11.09 5.53 6.24
CA LEU A 59 11.66 6.45 5.25
C LEU A 59 11.53 7.91 5.69
N ARG A 60 10.48 8.26 6.43
CA ARG A 60 10.33 9.61 6.98
C ARG A 60 11.40 9.91 8.02
N VAL A 61 11.71 8.94 8.89
CA VAL A 61 12.81 9.05 9.86
C VAL A 61 14.16 9.12 9.16
N PHE A 62 14.35 8.32 8.10
CA PHE A 62 15.60 8.30 7.35
C PHE A 62 15.87 9.58 6.55
N GLY A 63 14.82 10.25 6.07
CA GLY A 63 14.93 11.53 5.35
C GLY A 63 15.25 11.36 3.87
N VAL A 64 14.21 11.10 3.07
CA VAL A 64 14.30 10.88 1.61
C VAL A 64 13.81 12.05 0.75
N VAL A 65 13.69 13.25 1.33
CA VAL A 65 13.23 14.44 0.60
C VAL A 65 14.18 14.79 -0.55
N GLY A 66 13.62 14.93 -1.75
CA GLY A 66 14.37 15.21 -2.98
C GLY A 66 15.14 14.02 -3.55
N LYS A 67 14.94 12.81 -3.01
CA LYS A 67 15.60 11.58 -3.45
C LYS A 67 14.62 10.67 -4.18
N PHE A 68 15.16 9.74 -4.95
CA PHE A 68 14.41 8.60 -5.45
C PHE A 68 14.52 7.45 -4.45
N VAL A 69 13.43 6.71 -4.33
CA VAL A 69 13.37 5.43 -3.63
C VAL A 69 13.11 4.37 -4.67
N GLU A 70 13.94 3.34 -4.71
CA GLU A 70 13.77 2.20 -5.61
C GLU A 70 13.68 0.91 -4.78
N PHE A 71 12.64 0.12 -5.04
CA PHE A 71 12.40 -1.13 -4.32
C PHE A 71 13.02 -2.31 -5.06
N PHE A 72 13.71 -3.17 -4.32
CA PHE A 72 14.37 -4.36 -4.86
C PHE A 72 14.37 -5.51 -3.83
N GLY A 73 14.94 -6.66 -4.18
CA GLY A 73 15.03 -7.84 -3.32
C GLY A 73 13.91 -8.86 -3.56
N GLU A 74 14.12 -10.09 -3.10
CA GLU A 74 13.21 -11.23 -3.31
C GLU A 74 11.78 -10.98 -2.81
N GLY A 75 11.62 -10.17 -1.76
CA GLY A 75 10.31 -9.85 -1.19
C GLY A 75 9.43 -9.06 -2.16
N VAL A 76 10.00 -8.31 -3.11
CA VAL A 76 9.25 -7.61 -4.16
C VAL A 76 8.55 -8.62 -5.09
N ALA A 77 9.18 -9.77 -5.31
CA ALA A 77 8.62 -10.89 -6.05
C ALA A 77 7.55 -11.65 -5.24
N SER A 78 7.14 -11.18 -4.05
CA SER A 78 5.92 -11.62 -3.36
C SER A 78 4.73 -10.66 -3.58
N LEU A 79 4.98 -9.39 -3.89
CA LEU A 79 3.98 -8.31 -3.99
C LEU A 79 3.29 -8.20 -5.36
N SER A 80 1.96 -8.09 -5.38
CA SER A 80 1.22 -7.85 -6.62
C SER A 80 1.39 -6.41 -7.12
N ILE A 81 0.98 -6.12 -8.36
CA ILE A 81 1.08 -4.75 -8.92
C ILE A 81 0.21 -3.76 -8.15
N ALA A 82 -0.96 -4.20 -7.67
CA ALA A 82 -1.78 -3.40 -6.79
C ALA A 82 -1.05 -3.09 -5.47
N ASP A 83 -0.26 -4.04 -4.95
CA ASP A 83 0.51 -3.83 -3.72
C ASP A 83 1.65 -2.84 -3.94
N ARG A 84 2.41 -3.02 -5.04
CA ARG A 84 3.46 -2.08 -5.46
C ARG A 84 2.89 -0.68 -5.68
N ALA A 85 1.73 -0.57 -6.33
CA ALA A 85 1.04 0.69 -6.56
C ALA A 85 0.57 1.35 -5.26
N THR A 86 0.16 0.57 -4.26
CA THR A 86 -0.18 1.04 -2.91
C THR A 86 1.04 1.69 -2.26
N ILE A 87 2.20 1.01 -2.29
CA ILE A 87 3.47 1.51 -1.73
C ILE A 87 3.95 2.77 -2.47
N ALA A 88 3.91 2.74 -3.81
CA ALA A 88 4.31 3.85 -4.66
C ALA A 88 3.32 5.03 -4.65
N ASN A 89 2.07 4.82 -4.19
CA ASN A 89 1.08 5.88 -4.02
C ASN A 89 1.45 6.76 -2.82
N MET A 90 1.92 6.16 -1.72
CA MET A 90 2.29 6.89 -0.49
C MET A 90 3.65 7.61 -0.56
N CYS A 91 4.18 7.82 -1.76
CA CYS A 91 5.46 8.49 -1.98
C CYS A 91 5.56 9.91 -1.39
N PRO A 92 4.55 10.78 -1.58
CA PRO A 92 4.54 12.10 -0.95
C PRO A 92 4.59 12.05 0.58
N GLU A 93 4.03 11.03 1.21
CA GLU A 93 3.93 10.89 2.67
C GLU A 93 5.29 10.63 3.32
N TYR A 94 6.12 9.75 2.74
CA TYR A 94 7.51 9.59 3.17
C TYR A 94 8.47 10.63 2.60
N GLY A 95 8.02 11.42 1.62
CA GLY A 95 8.70 12.63 1.14
C GLY A 95 9.64 12.43 -0.04
N ALA A 96 9.71 11.23 -0.62
CA ALA A 96 10.51 11.01 -1.82
C ALA A 96 9.85 11.64 -3.05
N THR A 97 10.64 11.92 -4.08
CA THR A 97 10.11 12.37 -5.38
C THR A 97 9.43 11.20 -6.11
N VAL A 98 10.02 10.01 -6.01
CA VAL A 98 9.55 8.77 -6.64
C VAL A 98 9.75 7.59 -5.70
N GLY A 99 8.79 6.67 -5.66
CA GLY A 99 8.93 5.30 -5.15
C GLY A 99 8.75 4.30 -6.29
N PHE A 100 9.86 3.78 -6.82
CA PHE A 100 9.93 3.03 -8.07
C PHE A 100 10.04 1.52 -7.88
N PHE A 101 9.26 0.77 -8.67
CA PHE A 101 9.38 -0.67 -8.81
C PHE A 101 9.71 -1.00 -10.26
N PRO A 102 10.95 -1.38 -10.59
CA PRO A 102 11.32 -1.87 -11.92
C PRO A 102 10.41 -2.99 -12.44
N VAL A 103 10.34 -3.10 -13.77
CA VAL A 103 9.55 -4.12 -14.47
C VAL A 103 10.25 -5.48 -14.37
N ASP A 104 9.57 -6.56 -13.95
CA ASP A 104 10.19 -7.88 -13.65
C ASP A 104 9.57 -9.10 -14.35
N TRP A 105 9.95 -10.36 -14.05
CA TRP A 105 9.31 -11.54 -14.66
C TRP A 105 7.90 -11.84 -14.15
N ARG A 106 7.52 -11.29 -12.99
CA ARG A 106 6.10 -10.96 -12.74
C ARG A 106 5.65 -9.85 -13.69
N THR A 107 6.17 -9.75 -14.90
CA THR A 107 5.59 -9.09 -16.06
C THR A 107 5.19 -10.18 -17.05
N VAL A 108 5.86 -11.35 -17.18
CA VAL A 108 5.90 -12.19 -18.41
C VAL A 108 5.02 -13.45 -18.47
N GLN A 109 4.40 -13.93 -17.40
CA GLN A 109 3.75 -15.25 -17.48
C GLN A 109 2.27 -15.22 -17.91
N PHE A 110 2.03 -15.48 -19.20
CA PHE A 110 0.74 -15.97 -19.71
C PHE A 110 0.94 -17.24 -20.53
N GLY A 111 0.11 -18.24 -20.26
CA GLY A 111 -0.07 -19.42 -21.09
C GLY A 111 -1.56 -19.67 -21.21
N CYS A 112 -2.13 -19.33 -22.36
CA CYS A 112 -3.45 -19.77 -22.80
C CYS A 112 -3.23 -20.88 -23.83
N ASP A 113 -3.62 -22.11 -23.49
CA ASP A 113 -3.82 -23.15 -24.50
C ASP A 113 -5.27 -23.09 -25.00
N SER A 114 -5.46 -23.45 -26.26
CA SER A 114 -6.53 -23.06 -27.18
C SER A 114 -7.96 -23.56 -26.88
N TYR A 115 -8.28 -23.96 -25.64
CA TYR A 115 -9.55 -24.63 -25.30
C TYR A 115 -10.28 -24.15 -24.02
N GLY A 116 -9.89 -23.01 -23.43
CA GLY A 116 -10.78 -22.31 -22.49
C GLY A 116 -11.07 -22.97 -21.13
N TYR A 117 -10.20 -23.86 -20.64
CA TYR A 117 -10.21 -24.31 -19.24
C TYR A 117 -8.80 -24.32 -18.64
N ALA A 118 -8.69 -23.87 -17.39
CA ALA A 118 -7.44 -23.82 -16.64
C ALA A 118 -6.90 -25.22 -16.37
N VAL A 119 -5.78 -25.58 -17.01
CA VAL A 119 -4.98 -26.74 -16.64
C VAL A 119 -3.75 -26.26 -15.87
N ILE A 120 -3.72 -26.64 -14.60
CA ILE A 120 -2.58 -26.51 -13.70
C ILE A 120 -1.65 -27.68 -14.02
N ALA A 121 -0.47 -27.41 -14.57
CA ALA A 121 0.61 -28.38 -14.64
C ALA A 121 1.64 -28.06 -13.54
N TYR A 122 1.80 -29.03 -12.64
CA TYR A 122 2.49 -28.97 -11.36
C TYR A 122 4.03 -29.01 -11.49
N GLN A 123 4.70 -28.06 -10.84
CA GLN A 123 5.74 -28.35 -9.85
C GLN A 123 6.02 -27.10 -9.00
N HIS A 124 5.58 -27.16 -7.73
CA HIS A 124 5.84 -26.23 -6.62
C HIS A 124 5.39 -24.76 -6.77
N GLU A 125 4.07 -24.58 -6.62
CA GLU A 125 3.37 -23.53 -5.84
C GLU A 125 3.89 -22.08 -5.85
N ILE A 126 3.27 -21.22 -6.68
CA ILE A 126 2.34 -20.11 -6.33
C ILE A 126 1.79 -19.53 -7.66
N PRO A 127 0.47 -19.54 -7.93
CA PRO A 127 -0.05 -18.97 -9.18
C PRO A 127 -0.43 -17.47 -9.06
N LYS A 128 -0.07 -16.72 -10.12
CA LYS A 128 -0.66 -15.47 -10.65
C LYS A 128 -0.44 -14.17 -9.86
N ARG A 129 0.21 -13.19 -10.51
CA ARG A 129 -0.10 -11.72 -10.55
C ARG A 129 1.10 -10.97 -11.15
N CYS A 130 0.99 -10.56 -12.42
CA CYS A 130 2.06 -9.93 -13.20
C CYS A 130 1.74 -8.53 -13.79
N VAL A 131 2.70 -7.71 -14.26
CA VAL A 131 2.51 -6.45 -15.01
C VAL A 131 2.00 -6.73 -16.42
N PHE A 132 2.48 -7.73 -17.18
CA PHE A 132 1.77 -8.13 -18.41
C PHE A 132 0.47 -8.85 -18.09
N CYS A 133 0.34 -9.55 -16.95
CA CYS A 133 -0.98 -10.03 -16.51
C CYS A 133 -1.89 -8.85 -16.25
N TYR A 134 -1.39 -7.78 -15.63
CA TYR A 134 -2.14 -6.56 -15.39
C TYR A 134 -2.51 -5.92 -16.72
N LEU A 135 -1.56 -5.78 -17.66
CA LEU A 135 -1.82 -5.24 -19.01
C LEU A 135 -2.84 -6.10 -19.77
N LEU A 136 -2.71 -7.43 -19.78
CA LEU A 136 -3.65 -8.38 -20.39
C LEU A 136 -5.02 -8.33 -19.68
N GLN A 137 -5.07 -8.38 -18.35
CA GLN A 137 -6.30 -8.27 -17.54
C GLN A 137 -7.00 -6.93 -17.73
N SER A 138 -6.25 -5.89 -18.08
CA SER A 138 -6.76 -4.57 -18.41
C SER A 138 -6.93 -4.35 -19.91
N GLY A 139 -6.93 -5.43 -20.71
CA GLY A 139 -7.37 -5.44 -22.10
C GLY A 139 -6.30 -5.24 -23.17
N ARG A 140 -5.01 -5.29 -22.83
CA ARG A 140 -3.92 -5.26 -23.83
C ARG A 140 -3.75 -6.65 -24.42
N ASP A 141 -3.32 -6.74 -25.68
CA ASP A 141 -3.12 -8.03 -26.35
C ASP A 141 -1.71 -8.61 -26.10
N GLU A 142 -1.55 -9.90 -26.40
CA GLU A 142 -0.26 -10.61 -26.20
C GLU A 142 0.86 -10.02 -27.08
N SER A 143 0.55 -9.58 -28.30
CA SER A 143 1.57 -8.99 -29.18
C SER A 143 2.12 -7.70 -28.59
N TYR A 144 1.28 -6.89 -27.95
CA TYR A 144 1.70 -5.70 -27.22
C TYR A 144 2.63 -6.06 -26.05
N CYS A 145 2.24 -7.04 -25.25
CA CYS A 145 3.02 -7.48 -24.09
C CYS A 145 4.41 -7.98 -24.52
N ASN A 146 4.47 -8.84 -25.54
CA ASN A 146 5.72 -9.37 -26.09
C ASN A 146 6.64 -8.25 -26.62
N ARG A 147 6.08 -7.24 -27.28
CA ARG A 147 6.86 -6.08 -27.76
C ARG A 147 7.49 -5.31 -26.60
N VAL A 148 6.71 -5.02 -25.56
CA VAL A 148 7.20 -4.28 -24.38
C VAL A 148 8.28 -5.09 -23.65
N GLU A 149 8.09 -6.40 -23.49
CA GLU A 149 9.10 -7.26 -22.85
C GLU A 149 10.42 -7.26 -23.60
N ASN A 150 10.35 -7.52 -24.91
CA ASN A 150 11.54 -7.55 -25.77
C ASN A 150 12.26 -6.21 -25.76
N TYR A 151 11.51 -5.10 -25.78
CA TYR A 151 12.07 -3.77 -25.64
C TYR A 151 12.80 -3.59 -24.30
N LEU A 152 12.15 -3.91 -23.17
CA LEU A 152 12.75 -3.74 -21.85
C LEU A 152 13.99 -4.61 -21.66
N LYS A 153 13.95 -5.87 -22.11
CA LYS A 153 15.10 -6.78 -22.08
C LYS A 153 16.26 -6.27 -22.94
N ALA A 154 15.99 -5.86 -24.18
CA ALA A 154 17.00 -5.31 -25.09
C ALA A 154 17.68 -4.05 -24.51
N ASN A 155 16.94 -3.26 -23.72
CA ASN A 155 17.42 -2.04 -23.10
C ASN A 155 17.89 -2.21 -21.64
N ARG A 156 17.95 -3.44 -21.11
CA ARG A 156 18.35 -3.74 -19.72
C ARG A 156 17.50 -3.01 -18.67
N MET A 157 16.21 -2.82 -18.96
CA MET A 157 15.20 -2.24 -18.07
C MET A 157 14.22 -3.29 -17.53
N PHE A 158 14.55 -4.57 -17.72
CA PHE A 158 13.80 -5.71 -17.21
C PHE A 158 14.62 -6.40 -16.10
N VAL A 159 14.04 -6.55 -14.92
CA VAL A 159 14.72 -6.96 -13.69
C VAL A 159 14.26 -8.34 -13.24
N GLU A 160 15.19 -9.18 -12.81
CA GLU A 160 14.87 -10.37 -12.02
C GLU A 160 15.13 -10.07 -10.54
N TYR A 161 14.06 -9.79 -9.78
CA TYR A 161 14.19 -9.57 -8.34
C TYR A 161 14.74 -10.83 -7.67
N GLY A 162 15.81 -10.66 -6.89
CA GLY A 162 16.55 -11.77 -6.27
C GLY A 162 17.81 -12.17 -7.04
N ASP A 163 17.95 -11.80 -8.30
CA ASP A 163 19.23 -11.92 -9.00
C ASP A 163 20.19 -10.82 -8.56
N SER A 164 21.24 -11.23 -7.86
CA SER A 164 22.33 -10.35 -7.43
C SER A 164 23.03 -9.63 -8.60
N GLN A 165 23.02 -10.19 -9.81
CA GLN A 165 23.62 -9.55 -10.99
C GLN A 165 22.79 -8.38 -11.51
N CYS A 166 21.49 -8.33 -11.17
CA CYS A 166 20.57 -7.28 -11.55
C CYS A 166 20.43 -6.18 -10.48
N LYS A 167 21.22 -6.22 -9.39
CA LYS A 167 21.16 -5.23 -8.30
C LYS A 167 21.86 -3.91 -8.68
N PRO A 168 21.15 -2.78 -8.79
CA PRO A 168 21.77 -1.48 -9.03
C PRO A 168 22.66 -1.05 -7.86
N THR A 169 23.60 -0.14 -8.15
CA THR A 169 24.38 0.53 -7.11
C THR A 169 23.56 1.69 -6.55
N PHE A 170 23.04 1.53 -5.34
CA PHE A 170 22.28 2.56 -4.63
C PHE A 170 23.17 3.46 -3.79
N THR A 171 22.73 4.70 -3.56
CA THR A 171 23.41 5.64 -2.68
C THR A 171 23.45 5.13 -1.23
N LYS A 172 22.31 4.61 -0.76
CA LYS A 172 22.17 3.92 0.54
C LYS A 172 21.12 2.82 0.40
N ILE A 173 21.18 1.83 1.28
CA ILE A 173 20.24 0.71 1.31
C ILE A 173 19.55 0.66 2.67
N LEU A 174 18.24 0.45 2.65
CA LEU A 174 17.40 0.10 3.79
C LEU A 174 16.77 -1.26 3.52
N THR A 175 16.82 -2.16 4.50
CA THR A 175 16.26 -3.51 4.37
C THR A 175 15.00 -3.64 5.23
N PHE A 176 13.94 -4.17 4.64
CA PHE A 176 12.66 -4.45 5.28
C PHE A 176 12.39 -5.96 5.23
N ASP A 177 12.34 -6.59 6.39
CA ASP A 177 11.91 -7.98 6.52
C ASP A 177 10.38 -8.04 6.61
N LEU A 178 9.75 -8.55 5.55
CA LEU A 178 8.30 -8.61 5.43
C LEU A 178 7.65 -9.50 6.50
N ARG A 179 8.41 -10.41 7.12
CA ARG A 179 7.93 -11.28 8.21
C ARG A 179 7.73 -10.53 9.52
N LEU A 180 8.38 -9.37 9.69
CA LEU A 180 8.30 -8.53 10.88
C LEU A 180 7.16 -7.51 10.82
N ILE A 181 6.50 -7.40 9.66
CA ILE A 181 5.37 -6.48 9.50
C ILE A 181 4.19 -7.00 10.29
N VAL A 182 3.59 -6.14 11.12
CA VAL A 182 2.42 -6.45 11.92
C VAL A 182 1.25 -5.54 11.52
N PRO A 183 -0.01 -5.98 11.74
CA PRO A 183 -1.17 -5.14 11.51
C PRO A 183 -1.05 -3.81 12.25
N SER A 184 -1.32 -2.72 11.56
CA SER A 184 -1.05 -1.36 12.05
C SER A 184 -2.02 -0.34 11.49
N LEU A 185 -2.08 0.80 12.18
CA LEU A 185 -2.79 2.01 11.78
C LEU A 185 -1.80 3.17 11.78
N SER A 186 -2.21 4.30 11.20
CA SER A 186 -1.45 5.54 11.32
C SER A 186 -2.33 6.69 11.78
N GLY A 187 -1.81 7.49 12.70
CA GLY A 187 -2.53 8.62 13.27
C GLY A 187 -2.11 8.96 14.70
N PRO A 188 -2.89 9.82 15.38
CA PRO A 188 -4.19 10.36 14.97
C PRO A 188 -4.11 11.57 14.01
N ARG A 189 -2.91 12.09 13.71
CA ARG A 189 -2.76 13.34 12.95
C ARG A 189 -1.91 13.26 11.69
N ARG A 190 -0.96 12.32 11.61
CA ARG A 190 -0.02 12.25 10.48
C ARG A 190 0.09 10.83 9.94
N PRO A 191 0.31 10.66 8.62
CA PRO A 191 0.45 9.34 7.99
C PRO A 191 1.65 8.52 8.47
N GLN A 192 2.73 9.18 8.92
CA GLN A 192 3.93 8.52 9.45
C GLN A 192 3.80 8.13 10.93
N ASP A 193 2.72 8.51 11.61
CA ASP A 193 2.51 8.19 13.02
C ASP A 193 1.95 6.76 13.16
N ARG A 194 2.78 5.76 12.82
CA ARG A 194 2.39 4.35 12.87
C ARG A 194 2.08 3.91 14.30
N ILE A 195 1.11 3.03 14.44
CA ILE A 195 0.68 2.40 15.69
C ILE A 195 0.38 0.93 15.39
N ASP A 196 1.07 0.01 16.06
CA ASP A 196 0.72 -1.41 16.00
C ASP A 196 -0.72 -1.62 16.50
N LEU A 197 -1.50 -2.41 15.79
CA LEU A 197 -2.91 -2.64 16.13
C LEU A 197 -3.06 -3.22 17.55
N SER A 198 -2.12 -4.05 18.00
CA SER A 198 -2.04 -4.61 19.35
C SER A 198 -1.86 -3.55 20.44
N SER A 199 -1.26 -2.41 20.10
CA SER A 199 -0.96 -1.31 21.03
C SER A 199 -1.94 -0.15 20.92
N LEU A 200 -2.88 -0.18 19.96
CA LEU A 200 -3.79 0.93 19.66
C LEU A 200 -4.53 1.45 20.89
N HIS A 201 -5.12 0.56 21.69
CA HIS A 201 -5.88 0.96 22.87
C HIS A 201 -4.98 1.69 23.88
N LYS A 202 -3.79 1.14 24.15
CA LYS A 202 -2.82 1.75 25.07
C LYS A 202 -2.32 3.09 24.56
N ASP A 203 -1.96 3.17 23.27
CA ASP A 203 -1.49 4.40 22.62
C ASP A 203 -2.58 5.48 22.71
N PHE A 204 -3.80 5.19 22.27
CA PHE A 204 -4.92 6.13 22.32
C PHE A 204 -5.22 6.61 23.75
N SER A 205 -5.38 5.69 24.71
CA SER A 205 -5.69 6.05 26.11
C SER A 205 -4.61 6.92 26.73
N SER A 206 -3.33 6.62 26.47
CA SER A 206 -2.22 7.45 26.97
C SER A 206 -2.25 8.84 26.36
N ASN A 207 -2.55 8.93 25.07
CA ASN A 207 -2.56 10.17 24.30
C ASN A 207 -3.74 11.10 24.63
N LEU A 208 -4.83 10.61 25.23
CA LEU A 208 -5.94 11.46 25.67
C LEU A 208 -5.47 12.61 26.58
N THR A 209 -4.54 12.34 27.52
CA THR A 209 -4.06 13.35 28.48
C THR A 209 -2.75 14.03 28.09
N THR A 210 -1.96 13.42 27.22
CA THR A 210 -0.67 13.97 26.76
C THR A 210 -0.87 15.36 26.13
N LYS A 211 -0.10 16.35 26.61
CA LYS A 211 -0.04 17.69 26.03
C LYS A 211 0.93 17.67 24.83
N PHE A 212 0.49 18.24 23.70
CA PHE A 212 1.11 18.25 22.36
C PHE A 212 2.66 18.25 22.28
N PRO A 213 3.29 17.61 21.24
CA PRO A 213 2.81 17.59 19.85
C PRO A 213 2.55 16.21 19.20
N PHE A 214 1.75 16.28 18.12
CA PHE A 214 1.33 15.26 17.16
C PHE A 214 0.33 14.18 17.62
N LYS A 215 0.56 13.44 18.71
CA LYS A 215 -0.38 12.38 19.14
C LYS A 215 -1.32 12.74 20.30
N GLY A 216 -0.93 13.69 21.15
CA GLY A 216 -1.71 14.05 22.35
C GLY A 216 -3.03 14.78 22.05
N PHE A 217 -4.00 14.72 22.97
CA PHE A 217 -5.25 15.51 22.90
C PHE A 217 -5.37 16.56 24.02
N GLY A 218 -4.51 16.49 25.04
CA GLY A 218 -4.47 17.47 26.13
C GLY A 218 -5.71 17.50 27.03
N LEU A 219 -6.48 16.42 27.11
CA LEU A 219 -7.63 16.33 27.99
C LEU A 219 -7.19 16.32 29.46
N ARG A 220 -7.98 16.98 30.31
CA ARG A 220 -7.84 16.88 31.77
C ARG A 220 -8.36 15.52 32.23
N ALA A 221 -7.76 14.96 33.29
CA ALA A 221 -8.15 13.65 33.83
C ALA A 221 -9.65 13.56 34.17
N GLU A 222 -10.22 14.66 34.68
CA GLU A 222 -11.67 14.80 34.97
C GLU A 222 -12.58 14.60 33.75
N HIS A 223 -12.07 14.74 32.53
CA HIS A 223 -12.84 14.62 31.29
C HIS A 223 -12.70 13.27 30.60
N LEU A 224 -11.89 12.33 31.12
CA LEU A 224 -11.66 11.03 30.49
C LEU A 224 -12.90 10.15 30.43
N GLN A 225 -13.83 10.33 31.37
CA GLN A 225 -15.10 9.59 31.41
C GLN A 225 -16.25 10.36 30.76
N LYS A 226 -15.99 11.50 30.09
CA LYS A 226 -17.04 12.23 29.38
C LYS A 226 -17.57 11.39 28.23
N GLY A 227 -18.89 11.25 28.22
CA GLY A 227 -19.65 10.71 27.11
C GLY A 227 -21.01 11.39 27.02
N THR A 228 -21.68 11.19 25.90
CA THR A 228 -23.05 11.67 25.69
C THR A 228 -23.90 10.54 25.12
N SER A 229 -25.15 10.48 25.55
CA SER A 229 -26.13 9.61 24.90
C SER A 229 -26.58 10.24 23.60
N ILE A 230 -26.78 9.40 22.58
CA ILE A 230 -27.33 9.75 21.27
C ILE A 230 -28.52 8.84 20.99
N ILE A 231 -29.51 9.37 20.27
CA ILE A 231 -30.66 8.59 19.82
C ILE A 231 -30.56 8.50 18.30
N LYS A 232 -30.43 7.28 17.77
CA LYS A 232 -30.45 7.01 16.32
C LYS A 232 -31.46 5.89 16.06
N ASN A 233 -32.43 6.16 15.18
CA ASN A 233 -33.48 5.19 14.79
C ASN A 233 -34.21 4.54 15.99
N GLY A 234 -34.52 5.33 17.01
CA GLY A 234 -35.20 4.84 18.23
C GLY A 234 -34.30 4.06 19.20
N SER A 235 -33.04 3.81 18.86
CA SER A 235 -32.05 3.17 19.74
C SER A 235 -31.20 4.21 20.45
N ILE A 236 -30.98 4.03 21.75
CA ILE A 236 -30.09 4.87 22.56
C ILE A 236 -28.68 4.26 22.51
N GLY A 237 -27.71 5.02 22.01
CA GLY A 237 -26.28 4.68 22.03
C GLY A 237 -25.51 5.68 22.89
N ASN A 238 -24.30 5.33 23.34
CA ASN A 238 -23.41 6.24 24.06
C ASN A 238 -22.16 6.53 23.22
N LEU A 239 -21.86 7.82 23.02
CA LEU A 239 -20.60 8.28 22.45
C LEU A 239 -19.62 8.60 23.57
N THR A 240 -18.41 8.07 23.47
CA THR A 240 -17.29 8.29 24.40
C THR A 240 -16.02 8.58 23.62
N HIS A 241 -14.92 8.89 24.32
CA HIS A 241 -13.63 9.07 23.66
C HIS A 241 -13.20 7.78 22.96
N GLY A 242 -12.89 7.87 21.67
CA GLY A 242 -12.52 6.72 20.84
C GLY A 242 -13.70 6.08 20.10
N SER A 243 -14.93 6.55 20.30
CA SER A 243 -16.07 6.15 19.46
C SER A 243 -15.79 6.48 17.99
N VAL A 244 -15.88 5.47 17.12
CA VAL A 244 -15.74 5.63 15.67
C VAL A 244 -17.04 6.17 15.11
N VAL A 245 -17.01 7.41 14.61
CA VAL A 245 -18.16 8.09 14.01
C VAL A 245 -18.11 8.11 12.47
N ILE A 246 -16.94 7.82 11.89
CA ILE A 246 -16.72 7.69 10.45
C ILE A 246 -15.89 6.43 10.22
N ALA A 247 -16.37 5.53 9.38
CA ALA A 247 -15.65 4.36 8.90
C ALA A 247 -15.81 4.29 7.37
N ALA A 248 -14.82 4.82 6.65
CA ALA A 248 -14.88 4.95 5.20
C ALA A 248 -13.78 4.10 4.54
N ILE A 249 -14.18 3.23 3.61
CA ILE A 249 -13.26 2.59 2.68
C ILE A 249 -13.12 3.52 1.47
N THR A 250 -12.04 4.29 1.43
CA THR A 250 -11.81 5.35 0.44
C THR A 250 -10.35 5.36 -0.05
N SER A 251 -10.04 6.34 -0.90
CA SER A 251 -8.74 6.60 -1.54
C SER A 251 -8.30 5.56 -2.57
N CYS A 252 -7.66 6.04 -3.64
CA CYS A 252 -7.02 5.18 -4.66
C CYS A 252 -5.94 4.26 -4.08
N THR A 253 -5.36 4.61 -2.93
CA THR A 253 -4.36 3.81 -2.20
C THR A 253 -4.85 2.39 -1.93
N ASN A 254 -6.10 2.22 -1.49
CA ASN A 254 -6.66 0.91 -1.12
C ASN A 254 -7.75 0.44 -2.10
N THR A 255 -8.55 1.35 -2.68
CA THR A 255 -9.66 0.95 -3.58
C THR A 255 -9.19 0.39 -4.91
N SER A 256 -7.97 0.74 -5.34
CA SER A 256 -7.33 0.18 -6.53
C SER A 256 -6.66 -1.17 -6.27
N ASN A 257 -6.73 -1.69 -5.03
CA ASN A 257 -6.18 -2.97 -4.64
C ASN A 257 -7.30 -3.99 -4.37
N PRO A 258 -7.60 -4.88 -5.33
CA PRO A 258 -8.68 -5.86 -5.19
C PRO A 258 -8.52 -6.79 -3.98
N SER A 259 -7.29 -7.05 -3.53
CA SER A 259 -7.03 -7.97 -2.41
C SER A 259 -7.64 -7.45 -1.11
N VAL A 260 -7.40 -6.18 -0.78
CA VAL A 260 -7.94 -5.55 0.44
C VAL A 260 -9.45 -5.27 0.32
N MET A 261 -9.95 -4.98 -0.88
CA MET A 261 -11.39 -4.80 -1.11
C MET A 261 -12.16 -6.12 -0.97
N LEU A 262 -11.64 -7.21 -1.55
CA LEU A 262 -12.23 -8.54 -1.39
C LEU A 262 -12.10 -9.02 0.05
N ALA A 263 -10.97 -8.77 0.73
CA ALA A 263 -10.82 -9.08 2.15
C ALA A 263 -11.87 -8.36 3.00
N ALA A 264 -12.10 -7.06 2.77
CA ALA A 264 -13.16 -6.31 3.45
C ALA A 264 -14.55 -6.92 3.21
N GLY A 265 -14.87 -7.30 1.97
CA GLY A 265 -16.13 -7.98 1.63
C GLY A 265 -16.27 -9.36 2.29
N LEU A 266 -15.18 -10.14 2.37
CA LEU A 266 -15.16 -11.45 3.02
C LEU A 266 -15.31 -11.32 4.54
N VAL A 267 -14.71 -10.30 5.16
CA VAL A 267 -14.92 -9.97 6.57
C VAL A 267 -16.38 -9.60 6.80
N ALA A 268 -16.95 -8.70 5.98
CA ALA A 268 -18.36 -8.33 6.08
C ALA A 268 -19.29 -9.53 5.92
N LYS A 269 -19.01 -10.44 4.97
CA LYS A 269 -19.76 -11.69 4.79
C LYS A 269 -19.70 -12.58 6.03
N LYS A 270 -18.50 -12.78 6.60
CA LYS A 270 -18.33 -13.59 7.82
C LYS A 270 -19.03 -12.97 9.02
N VAL A 271 -18.92 -11.65 9.20
CA VAL A 271 -19.57 -10.92 10.29
C VAL A 271 -21.10 -10.97 10.14
N GLY A 272 -21.63 -10.77 8.94
CA GLY A 272 -23.06 -10.90 8.67
C GLY A 272 -23.61 -12.28 9.03
N VAL A 273 -22.88 -13.34 8.66
CA VAL A 273 -23.21 -14.71 9.07
C VAL A 273 -23.14 -14.87 10.60
N LEU A 274 -22.14 -14.29 11.26
CA LEU A 274 -21.97 -14.39 12.72
C LEU A 274 -23.08 -13.65 13.48
N ILE A 275 -23.51 -12.47 13.00
CA ILE A 275 -24.61 -11.70 13.57
C ILE A 275 -25.92 -12.49 13.46
N LEU A 276 -26.17 -13.11 12.31
CA LEU A 276 -27.34 -13.97 12.10
C LEU A 276 -27.36 -15.19 13.04
N LEU A 277 -26.20 -15.75 13.36
CA LEU A 277 -26.09 -16.92 14.23
C LEU A 277 -26.12 -16.59 15.73
N ASN A 278 -25.60 -15.43 16.15
CA ASN A 278 -25.37 -15.12 17.56
C ASN A 278 -26.23 -13.98 18.14
N SER A 279 -27.17 -13.40 17.38
CA SER A 279 -28.04 -12.29 17.85
C SER A 279 -27.26 -11.11 18.45
N VAL A 280 -26.03 -10.86 17.99
CA VAL A 280 -25.20 -9.75 18.47
C VAL A 280 -25.67 -8.47 17.77
N ALA A 281 -26.24 -7.55 18.54
CA ALA A 281 -26.64 -6.24 18.05
C ALA A 281 -25.41 -5.38 17.73
N ILE A 282 -25.03 -5.30 16.46
CA ILE A 282 -24.12 -4.27 15.96
C ILE A 282 -25.00 -3.19 15.34
N LEU A 283 -24.91 -1.95 15.84
CA LEU A 283 -25.58 -0.81 15.20
C LEU A 283 -25.15 -0.76 13.73
N PRO A 284 -26.09 -0.67 12.78
CA PRO A 284 -25.75 -0.68 11.36
C PRO A 284 -24.80 0.49 11.07
N ILE A 285 -23.59 0.14 10.61
CA ILE A 285 -22.69 1.09 9.97
C ILE A 285 -23.34 1.40 8.63
N GLU A 286 -23.96 2.57 8.51
CA GLU A 286 -24.36 3.09 7.20
C GLU A 286 -23.06 3.34 6.41
N ILE A 287 -22.87 2.53 5.37
CA ILE A 287 -21.83 2.77 4.36
C ILE A 287 -22.33 3.97 3.55
N VAL A 288 -21.71 5.13 3.76
CA VAL A 288 -21.92 6.34 2.93
C VAL A 288 -21.10 6.21 1.65
#